data_AF-Q0CEY0-F1
#
_entry.id   AF-Q0CEY0-F1
#
_cell.length_a   1.000
_cell.length_b   1.000
_cell.length_c   1.000
_cell.angle_alpha   90.00
_cell.angle_beta   90.00
_cell.angle_gamma   90.00
#
_symmetry.space_group_name_H-M   'P 1'
#
loop_
_entity.id
_entity.type
_entity.pdbx_description
1 polymer ?
#
loop_
_entity_poly.entity_id
_entity_poly.type
_entity_poly.pdbx_seq_one_letter_code
_entity_poly.pdbx_strand_id
1 'polypeptide(L)'
;MVHIWFDTSPMLGTIVMNLEATAPNRNVHLFDGHGKYLAGMRIRTEDRYVTNSNLYSMSAIVLDLEDAGSSSPRWAIYRLAKSSRTKNTWSVKRMLPRDNQYVDVGNYAVLTTNASYLRVQQTPEKAMHRCVSPEGKTDPNSLHTKFRDKVRDRDGACMITGTPHPEGEDWGGYESTHIWPLAREGTWNATPQLHGWITDTAPAAEIGGSRLFSPQNGILMKSDLHTRFIVYKFSINPDDGYKVTYFGQDVERIGGRRLQRNALDPANPQHRVSDGLLRWHFRQAVLKNMKGVPDVWPDWEFDLAGESLLEIIKRGPDAEERMELELFGRLAGWEEVSNET
;
A
#
# COMPACT_ATOMS: atom_id res chain seq x y z
N MET A 1 -57.13 -8.50 -4.40
CA MET A 1 -56.10 -9.28 -3.66
C MET A 1 -54.85 -8.40 -3.61
N VAL A 2 -54.63 -7.69 -2.51
CA VAL A 2 -53.53 -6.73 -2.36
C VAL A 2 -52.37 -7.48 -1.72
N HIS A 3 -51.29 -7.70 -2.48
CA HIS A 3 -50.06 -8.24 -1.94
C HIS A 3 -49.31 -7.14 -1.19
N ILE A 4 -49.38 -7.20 0.14
CA ILE A 4 -48.55 -6.40 1.04
C ILE A 4 -47.21 -7.13 1.15
N TRP A 5 -46.15 -6.52 0.63
CA TRP A 5 -44.79 -6.97 0.89
C TRP A 5 -44.39 -6.52 2.29
N PHE A 6 -44.14 -7.47 3.19
CA PHE A 6 -43.50 -7.18 4.46
C PHE A 6 -42.01 -6.90 4.19
N ASP A 7 -41.57 -5.67 4.45
CA ASP A 7 -40.17 -5.31 4.55
C ASP A 7 -39.59 -6.00 5.79
N THR A 8 -38.89 -7.12 5.59
CA THR A 8 -38.17 -7.84 6.64
C THR A 8 -36.77 -7.27 6.84
N SER A 9 -36.64 -5.94 6.88
CA SER A 9 -35.45 -5.30 7.43
C SER A 9 -35.38 -5.62 8.93
N PRO A 10 -34.32 -6.28 9.43
CA PRO A 10 -34.18 -6.50 10.87
C PRO A 10 -34.19 -5.13 11.55
N MET A 11 -35.04 -4.97 12.58
CA MET A 11 -35.04 -3.76 13.40
C MET A 11 -33.62 -3.56 13.93
N LEU A 12 -32.91 -2.58 13.38
CA LEU A 12 -31.62 -2.13 13.89
C LEU A 12 -31.85 -1.67 15.33
N GLY A 13 -31.54 -2.54 16.29
CA GLY A 13 -31.35 -2.13 17.68
C GLY A 13 -30.43 -0.92 17.65
N THR A 14 -30.92 0.22 18.15
CA THR A 14 -30.26 1.51 17.90
C THR A 14 -28.99 1.57 18.75
N ILE A 15 -27.90 0.99 18.27
CA ILE A 15 -26.58 1.20 18.87
C ILE A 15 -26.29 2.69 18.73
N VAL A 16 -26.13 3.33 19.88
CA VAL A 16 -25.76 4.74 20.01
C VAL A 16 -24.39 4.79 20.65
N MET A 17 -23.47 5.54 20.03
CA MET A 17 -22.07 5.61 20.42
C MET A 17 -21.63 7.06 20.62
N ASN A 18 -20.71 7.28 21.55
CA ASN A 18 -19.86 8.46 21.56
C ASN A 18 -18.56 8.08 20.87
N LEU A 19 -18.14 8.86 19.87
CA LEU A 19 -16.94 8.53 19.11
C LEU A 19 -15.71 9.16 19.75
N GLU A 20 -14.63 8.39 19.83
CA GLU A 20 -13.30 8.89 20.17
C GLU A 20 -12.78 9.89 19.13
N ALA A 21 -11.70 10.60 19.47
CA ALA A 21 -11.03 11.53 18.58
C ALA A 21 -10.50 10.80 17.33
N THR A 22 -10.77 11.38 16.16
CA THR A 22 -10.30 10.88 14.86
C THR A 22 -9.00 11.52 14.45
N ALA A 23 -8.23 10.83 13.61
CA ALA A 23 -7.09 11.44 12.92
C ALA A 23 -7.55 12.55 11.95
N PRO A 24 -7.08 13.81 12.13
CA PRO A 24 -7.62 14.98 11.40
C PRO A 24 -7.28 15.00 9.91
N ASN A 25 -6.27 14.23 9.48
CA ASN A 25 -5.86 14.15 8.08
C ASN A 25 -6.69 13.15 7.26
N ARG A 26 -7.58 12.37 7.88
CA ARG A 26 -8.41 11.34 7.23
C ARG A 26 -9.87 11.81 7.13
N ASN A 27 -10.62 11.21 6.21
CA ASN A 27 -12.04 11.54 5.98
C ASN A 27 -12.96 10.32 5.87
N VAL A 28 -12.41 9.11 6.04
CA VAL A 28 -13.13 7.86 6.30
C VAL A 28 -12.60 7.32 7.61
N HIS A 29 -13.49 7.06 8.57
CA HIS A 29 -13.12 6.65 9.93
C HIS A 29 -13.88 5.38 10.31
N LEU A 30 -13.15 4.41 10.87
CA LEU A 30 -13.66 3.13 11.33
C LEU A 30 -13.57 3.09 12.87
N PHE A 31 -14.68 2.74 13.50
CA PHE A 31 -14.80 2.58 14.95
C PHE A 31 -15.28 1.16 15.29
N ASP A 32 -15.06 0.73 16.54
CA ASP A 32 -15.75 -0.45 17.06
C ASP A 32 -17.20 -0.11 17.48
N GLY A 33 -17.92 -1.11 18.00
CA GLY A 33 -19.29 -0.90 18.47
C GLY A 33 -19.42 0.05 19.67
N HIS A 34 -18.34 0.32 20.40
CA HIS A 34 -18.31 1.22 21.56
C HIS A 34 -17.85 2.63 21.22
N GLY A 35 -17.52 2.89 19.94
CA GLY A 35 -17.03 4.19 19.48
C GLY A 35 -15.52 4.39 19.64
N LYS A 36 -14.77 3.33 19.93
CA LYS A 36 -13.30 3.36 19.95
C LYS A 36 -12.75 3.47 18.53
N TYR A 37 -11.75 4.33 18.33
CA TYR A 37 -11.16 4.51 17.00
C TYR A 37 -10.28 3.31 16.62
N LEU A 38 -10.58 2.68 15.48
CA LEU A 38 -9.87 1.50 15.00
C LEU A 38 -8.89 1.84 13.88
N ALA A 39 -9.37 2.58 12.88
CA ALA A 39 -8.65 2.83 11.64
C ALA A 39 -9.31 3.96 10.86
N GLY A 40 -8.69 4.39 9.77
CA GLY A 40 -9.34 5.25 8.80
C GLY A 40 -8.44 5.56 7.63
N MET A 41 -8.94 6.23 6.61
CA MET A 41 -8.13 6.62 5.47
C MET A 41 -8.55 7.98 4.95
N ARG A 42 -7.66 8.59 4.17
CA ARG A 42 -8.02 9.72 3.34
C ARG A 42 -8.31 9.21 1.93
N ILE A 43 -9.49 9.51 1.41
CA ILE A 43 -9.85 9.34 0.00
C ILE A 43 -10.19 10.69 -0.62
N ARG A 44 -10.09 10.79 -1.94
CA ARG A 44 -10.59 11.97 -2.66
C ARG A 44 -12.10 12.09 -2.48
N THR A 45 -12.61 13.31 -2.28
CA THR A 45 -14.05 13.56 -2.10
C THR A 45 -14.80 13.59 -3.44
N GLU A 46 -14.15 14.11 -4.47
CA GLU A 46 -14.59 14.15 -5.86
C GLU A 46 -13.99 12.97 -6.63
N ASP A 47 -14.68 12.47 -7.67
CA ASP A 47 -14.21 11.37 -8.52
C ASP A 47 -13.64 10.20 -7.71
N ARG A 48 -14.47 9.71 -6.79
CA ARG A 48 -14.09 8.65 -5.86
C ARG A 48 -13.80 7.36 -6.61
N TYR A 49 -12.87 6.58 -6.07
CA TYR A 49 -12.38 5.37 -6.72
C TYR A 49 -12.27 4.16 -5.77
N VAL A 50 -12.32 4.38 -4.45
CA VAL A 50 -12.29 3.31 -3.44
C VAL A 50 -13.70 2.75 -3.30
N THR A 51 -13.86 1.46 -3.57
CA THR A 51 -15.15 0.77 -3.48
C THR A 51 -15.41 0.25 -2.07
N ASN A 52 -16.67 -0.09 -1.77
CA ASN A 52 -17.02 -0.73 -0.50
C ASN A 52 -16.22 -2.02 -0.33
N SER A 53 -16.13 -2.86 -1.36
CA SER A 53 -15.30 -4.07 -1.36
C SER A 53 -13.83 -3.78 -1.03
N ASN A 54 -13.24 -2.71 -1.58
CA ASN A 54 -11.87 -2.32 -1.22
C ASN A 54 -11.75 -1.95 0.26
N LEU A 55 -12.69 -1.15 0.79
CA LEU A 55 -12.66 -0.78 2.21
C LEU A 55 -12.74 -2.01 3.11
N TYR A 56 -13.56 -3.00 2.75
CA TYR A 56 -13.60 -4.29 3.43
C TYR A 56 -12.25 -5.01 3.39
N SER A 57 -11.66 -5.18 2.20
CA SER A 57 -10.36 -5.83 2.05
C SER A 57 -9.24 -5.13 2.84
N MET A 58 -9.22 -3.79 2.81
CA MET A 58 -8.24 -3.01 3.56
C MET A 58 -8.48 -3.06 5.07
N SER A 59 -9.74 -3.10 5.51
CA SER A 59 -10.08 -3.26 6.93
C SER A 59 -9.61 -4.61 7.47
N ALA A 60 -9.75 -5.68 6.69
CA ALA A 60 -9.25 -7.02 7.04
C ALA A 60 -7.73 -7.11 7.17
N ILE A 61 -6.97 -6.15 6.62
CA ILE A 61 -5.52 -6.08 6.78
C ILE A 61 -5.14 -5.49 8.15
N VAL A 62 -5.87 -4.46 8.60
CA VAL A 62 -5.52 -3.70 9.81
C VAL A 62 -6.26 -4.15 11.06
N LEU A 63 -7.34 -4.90 10.92
CA LEU A 63 -8.18 -5.37 12.02
C LEU A 63 -8.05 -6.88 12.19
N ASP A 64 -7.92 -7.30 13.44
CA ASP A 64 -8.00 -8.69 13.87
C ASP A 64 -9.48 -9.08 13.92
N LEU A 65 -9.93 -9.71 12.84
CA LEU A 65 -11.32 -10.06 12.60
C LEU A 65 -11.41 -11.57 12.40
N GLU A 66 -12.15 -12.24 13.28
CA GLU A 66 -12.52 -13.64 13.06
C GLU A 66 -13.18 -13.79 11.68
N ASP A 67 -12.78 -14.84 10.96
CA ASP A 67 -13.33 -15.20 9.65
C ASP A 67 -13.17 -14.13 8.55
N ALA A 68 -12.17 -13.23 8.64
CA ALA A 68 -11.94 -12.19 7.62
C ALA A 68 -11.69 -12.73 6.19
N GLY A 69 -11.14 -13.95 6.08
CA GLY A 69 -10.92 -14.67 4.82
C GLY A 69 -12.01 -15.68 4.47
N SER A 70 -13.09 -15.77 5.25
CA SER A 70 -14.21 -16.68 4.99
C SER A 70 -15.09 -16.18 3.84
N SER A 71 -15.73 -17.11 3.12
CA SER A 71 -16.77 -16.80 2.13
C SER A 71 -18.02 -16.17 2.75
N SER A 72 -18.21 -16.30 4.07
CA SER A 72 -19.33 -15.73 4.83
C SER A 72 -18.79 -15.04 6.09
N PRO A 73 -18.15 -13.87 5.97
CA PRO A 73 -17.59 -13.16 7.11
C PRO A 73 -18.71 -12.72 8.06
N ARG A 74 -18.54 -12.96 9.36
CA ARG A 74 -19.53 -12.62 10.40
C ARG A 74 -19.52 -11.14 10.81
N TRP A 75 -18.79 -10.31 10.06
CA TRP A 75 -18.63 -8.88 10.30
C TRP A 75 -18.99 -8.03 9.08
N ALA A 76 -19.47 -6.83 9.36
CA ALA A 76 -19.83 -5.84 8.37
C ALA A 76 -19.46 -4.41 8.82
N ILE A 77 -19.30 -3.52 7.84
CA ILE A 77 -19.06 -2.10 8.05
C ILE A 77 -20.41 -1.38 7.92
N TYR A 78 -20.74 -0.52 8.89
CA TYR A 78 -21.97 0.24 8.90
C TYR A 78 -21.69 1.72 8.87
N ARG A 79 -22.46 2.49 8.08
CA ARG A 79 -22.39 3.94 8.13
C ARG A 79 -23.01 4.47 9.42
N LEU A 80 -22.32 5.42 10.03
CA LEU A 80 -22.81 6.16 11.19
C LEU A 80 -23.38 7.52 10.76
N ALA A 81 -24.41 7.97 11.48
CA ALA A 81 -24.91 9.33 11.37
C ALA A 81 -25.07 9.96 12.75
N LYS A 82 -24.70 11.25 12.84
CA LYS A 82 -24.84 12.04 14.06
C LYS A 82 -26.33 12.13 14.44
N SER A 83 -26.63 11.88 15.70
CA SER A 83 -27.99 12.03 16.24
C SER A 83 -28.40 13.50 16.19
N SER A 84 -29.62 13.77 15.74
CA SER A 84 -30.23 15.10 15.84
C SER A 84 -30.77 15.40 17.25
N ARG A 85 -30.96 14.37 18.09
CA ARG A 85 -31.61 14.48 19.41
C ARG A 85 -30.63 14.70 20.55
N THR A 86 -29.39 14.24 20.42
CA THR A 86 -28.40 14.18 21.50
C THR A 86 -27.05 14.66 21.00
N LYS A 87 -26.55 15.76 21.58
CA LYS A 87 -25.23 16.33 21.23
C LYS A 87 -24.16 15.25 21.38
N ASN A 88 -23.30 15.12 20.36
CA ASN A 88 -22.14 14.22 20.29
C ASN A 88 -22.39 12.70 20.26
N THR A 89 -23.62 12.26 20.00
CA THR A 89 -23.90 10.82 19.81
C THR A 89 -24.09 10.44 18.34
N TRP A 90 -23.74 9.21 18.00
CA TRP A 90 -23.83 8.66 16.64
C TRP A 90 -24.65 7.38 16.65
N SER A 91 -25.44 7.18 15.59
CA SER A 91 -26.29 6.00 15.43
C SER A 91 -25.90 5.21 14.18
N VAL A 92 -25.98 3.88 14.28
CA VAL A 92 -25.83 2.96 13.16
C VAL A 92 -26.98 3.17 12.17
N LYS A 93 -26.68 3.31 10.88
CA LYS A 93 -27.69 3.56 9.83
C LYS A 93 -27.85 2.41 8.86
N ARG A 94 -26.87 2.20 7.99
CA ARG A 94 -26.96 1.17 6.94
C ARG A 94 -25.69 0.37 6.89
N MET A 95 -25.84 -0.93 6.68
CA MET A 95 -24.74 -1.81 6.34
C MET A 95 -24.20 -1.43 4.95
N LEU A 96 -22.89 -1.44 4.79
CA LEU A 96 -22.25 -1.25 3.49
C LEU A 96 -22.27 -2.60 2.76
N PRO A 97 -22.84 -2.68 1.55
CA PRO A 97 -22.75 -3.88 0.73
C PRO A 97 -21.28 -4.15 0.35
N ARG A 98 -20.92 -5.42 0.15
CA ARG A 98 -19.61 -5.81 -0.40
C ARG A 98 -19.65 -5.72 -1.93
N ASP A 99 -19.76 -4.50 -2.43
CA ASP A 99 -19.93 -4.22 -3.86
C ASP A 99 -18.92 -3.18 -4.39
N ASN A 100 -19.08 -2.85 -5.67
CA ASN A 100 -18.24 -1.90 -6.37
C ASN A 100 -18.73 -0.45 -6.28
N GLN A 101 -19.70 -0.15 -5.40
CA GLN A 101 -20.09 1.24 -5.15
C GLN A 101 -18.98 1.96 -4.39
N TYR A 102 -18.80 3.25 -4.70
CA TYR A 102 -17.77 4.06 -4.06
C TYR A 102 -18.13 4.40 -2.62
N VAL A 103 -17.12 4.33 -1.75
CA VAL A 103 -17.22 4.67 -0.34
C VAL A 103 -17.49 6.17 -0.18
N ASP A 104 -18.41 6.49 0.71
CA ASP A 104 -18.64 7.86 1.14
C ASP A 104 -17.61 8.31 2.18
N VAL A 105 -17.38 9.62 2.26
CA VAL A 105 -16.66 10.17 3.42
C VAL A 105 -17.56 10.13 4.66
N GLY A 106 -16.95 9.90 5.82
CA GLY A 106 -17.64 9.92 7.11
C GLY A 106 -17.18 8.85 8.07
N ASN A 107 -18.04 8.61 9.06
CA ASN A 107 -17.79 7.70 10.17
C ASN A 107 -18.53 6.39 9.95
N TYR A 108 -17.87 5.29 10.30
CA TYR A 108 -18.34 3.93 10.12
C TYR A 108 -18.04 3.10 11.36
N ALA A 109 -18.87 2.13 11.67
CA ALA A 109 -18.63 1.14 12.72
C ALA A 109 -18.43 -0.25 12.13
N VAL A 110 -17.52 -1.01 12.73
CA VAL A 110 -17.33 -2.44 12.44
C VAL A 110 -18.12 -3.24 13.47
N LEU A 111 -19.11 -3.99 13.00
CA LEU A 111 -20.07 -4.74 13.81
C LEU A 111 -20.26 -6.13 13.22
N THR A 112 -21.07 -6.97 13.87
CA THR A 112 -21.52 -8.22 13.24
C THR A 112 -22.46 -7.93 12.06
N THR A 113 -22.68 -8.92 11.19
CA THR A 113 -23.66 -8.83 10.08
C THR A 113 -25.10 -8.59 10.56
N ASN A 114 -25.40 -8.87 11.83
CA ASN A 114 -26.70 -8.60 12.45
C ASN A 114 -26.71 -7.28 13.26
N ALA A 115 -25.72 -6.41 13.05
CA ALA A 115 -25.55 -5.13 13.73
C ALA A 115 -25.41 -5.23 15.26
N SER A 116 -24.78 -6.30 15.76
CA SER A 116 -24.41 -6.45 17.18
C SER A 116 -22.95 -6.06 17.42
N TYR A 117 -22.61 -5.80 18.70
CA TYR A 117 -21.23 -5.58 19.11
C TYR A 117 -20.33 -6.73 18.68
N LEU A 118 -19.20 -6.37 18.07
CA LEU A 118 -18.14 -7.27 17.69
C LEU A 118 -16.89 -6.89 18.48
N ARG A 119 -16.24 -7.87 19.12
CA ARG A 119 -14.92 -7.66 19.70
C ARG A 119 -13.92 -7.60 18.55
N VAL A 120 -13.43 -6.39 18.27
CA VAL A 120 -12.46 -6.12 17.20
C VAL A 120 -11.32 -5.30 17.77
N GLN A 121 -10.12 -5.62 17.35
CA GLN A 121 -8.90 -4.89 17.69
C GLN A 121 -8.04 -4.73 16.45
N GLN A 122 -7.04 -3.86 16.53
CA GLN A 122 -6.05 -3.76 15.46
C GLN A 122 -5.13 -4.98 15.48
N THR A 123 -4.65 -5.40 14.32
CA THR A 123 -3.60 -6.42 14.23
C THR A 123 -2.32 -5.94 14.94
N PRO A 124 -1.40 -6.81 15.38
CA PRO A 124 -0.11 -6.37 15.91
C PRO A 124 0.86 -5.92 14.80
N GLU A 125 0.62 -6.34 13.55
CA GLU A 125 1.49 -6.11 12.39
C GLU A 125 1.69 -4.62 12.09
N LYS A 126 2.94 -4.21 11.87
CA LYS A 126 3.29 -2.83 11.49
C LYS A 126 3.82 -2.80 10.07
N ALA A 127 3.64 -1.66 9.40
CA ALA A 127 4.25 -1.45 8.10
C ALA A 127 5.77 -1.42 8.23
N MET A 128 6.46 -2.12 7.33
CA MET A 128 7.91 -2.20 7.28
C MET A 128 8.51 -0.87 6.84
N HIS A 129 9.49 -0.35 7.59
CA HIS A 129 10.17 0.89 7.22
C HIS A 129 10.95 0.77 5.90
N ARG A 130 11.00 1.86 5.12
CA ARG A 130 11.77 1.96 3.86
C ARG A 130 12.54 3.29 3.82
N CYS A 131 13.78 3.23 3.35
CA CYS A 131 14.56 4.41 2.96
C CYS A 131 14.55 4.55 1.44
N VAL A 132 14.72 5.79 0.96
CA VAL A 132 15.01 6.03 -0.45
C VAL A 132 16.44 5.58 -0.69
N SER A 133 16.62 4.46 -1.39
CA SER A 133 17.95 4.05 -1.82
C SER A 133 18.43 5.02 -2.90
N PRO A 134 19.64 5.60 -2.79
CA PRO A 134 20.24 6.32 -3.90
C PRO A 134 20.38 5.38 -5.09
N GLU A 135 20.17 5.86 -6.31
CA GLU A 135 20.53 5.08 -7.51
C GLU A 135 22.02 4.70 -7.41
N GLY A 136 22.30 3.40 -7.57
CA GLY A 136 23.64 2.85 -7.51
C GLY A 136 24.54 3.41 -8.62
N LYS A 137 25.87 3.31 -8.42
CA LYS A 137 26.87 3.84 -9.34
C LYS A 137 26.68 3.33 -10.77
N THR A 138 27.12 4.17 -11.72
CA THR A 138 27.12 4.01 -13.18
C THR A 138 28.02 2.89 -13.72
N ASP A 139 28.23 1.78 -13.01
CA ASP A 139 28.89 0.61 -13.58
C ASP A 139 27.91 -0.11 -14.52
N PRO A 140 28.18 -0.18 -15.84
CA PRO A 140 27.32 -0.84 -16.81
C PRO A 140 27.08 -2.32 -16.50
N ASN A 141 28.01 -2.98 -15.79
CA ASN A 141 27.92 -4.41 -15.49
C ASN A 141 27.24 -4.72 -14.16
N SER A 142 26.93 -3.69 -13.35
CA SER A 142 26.25 -3.88 -12.08
C SER A 142 24.83 -4.41 -12.25
N LEU A 143 24.35 -5.12 -11.24
CA LEU A 143 22.96 -5.60 -11.19
C LEU A 143 21.95 -4.43 -11.21
N HIS A 144 22.31 -3.26 -10.66
CA HIS A 144 21.48 -2.04 -10.72
C HIS A 144 21.27 -1.58 -12.17
N THR A 145 22.34 -1.49 -12.96
CA THR A 145 22.24 -1.10 -14.37
C THR A 145 21.40 -2.10 -15.15
N LYS A 146 21.65 -3.41 -14.97
CA LYS A 146 20.88 -4.47 -15.65
C LYS A 146 19.39 -4.42 -15.29
N PHE A 147 19.06 -4.32 -14.01
CA PHE A 147 17.68 -4.15 -13.55
C PHE A 147 17.02 -2.93 -14.16
N ARG A 148 17.70 -1.78 -14.08
CA ARG A 148 17.21 -0.50 -14.57
C ARG A 148 16.88 -0.57 -16.06
N ASP A 149 17.79 -1.11 -16.85
CA ASP A 149 17.66 -1.19 -18.30
C ASP A 149 16.56 -2.19 -18.71
N LYS A 150 16.46 -3.34 -18.04
CA LYS A 150 15.34 -4.30 -18.25
C LYS A 150 13.97 -3.70 -17.93
N VAL A 151 13.87 -2.91 -16.85
CA VAL A 151 12.62 -2.23 -16.48
C VAL A 151 12.27 -1.13 -17.48
N ARG A 152 13.26 -0.34 -17.93
CA ARG A 152 13.08 0.71 -18.93
C ARG A 152 12.62 0.15 -20.28
N ASP A 153 13.27 -0.92 -20.75
CA ASP A 153 12.93 -1.61 -21.99
C ASP A 153 11.51 -2.20 -21.94
N ARG A 154 11.14 -2.81 -20.81
CA ARG A 154 9.79 -3.36 -20.62
C ARG A 154 8.72 -2.26 -20.62
N ASP A 155 8.96 -1.19 -19.85
CA ASP A 155 7.90 -0.25 -19.49
C ASP A 155 7.77 0.90 -20.50
N GLY A 156 8.86 1.54 -20.91
CA GLY A 156 8.90 2.66 -21.87
C GLY A 156 8.09 3.91 -21.48
N ALA A 157 7.40 3.89 -20.34
CA ALA A 157 6.52 4.94 -19.86
C ALA A 157 6.40 4.87 -18.33
N CYS A 158 5.89 5.93 -17.71
CA CYS A 158 5.49 5.85 -16.31
C CYS A 158 4.29 4.92 -16.18
N MET A 159 4.47 3.78 -15.52
CA MET A 159 3.45 2.73 -15.37
C MET A 159 2.26 3.14 -14.50
N ILE A 160 2.33 4.30 -13.83
CA ILE A 160 1.23 4.86 -13.03
C ILE A 160 0.41 5.86 -13.84
N THR A 161 1.08 6.76 -14.57
CA THR A 161 0.40 7.86 -15.27
C THR A 161 0.11 7.55 -16.73
N GLY A 162 0.84 6.60 -17.33
CA GLY A 162 0.86 6.35 -18.77
C GLY A 162 1.70 7.34 -19.56
N THR A 163 2.39 8.29 -18.91
CA THR A 163 3.22 9.29 -19.61
C THR A 163 4.41 8.58 -20.24
N PRO A 164 4.56 8.58 -21.58
CA PRO A 164 5.68 7.94 -22.24
C PRO A 164 6.98 8.66 -21.92
N HIS A 165 8.07 7.90 -21.82
CA HIS A 165 9.41 8.49 -21.89
C HIS A 165 9.65 8.95 -23.34
N PRO A 166 10.11 10.19 -23.59
CA PRO A 166 10.32 10.68 -24.94
C PRO A 166 11.50 9.96 -25.63
N GLU A 167 11.29 9.48 -26.85
CA GLU A 167 12.34 8.80 -27.63
C GLU A 167 13.54 9.72 -27.87
N GLY A 168 14.75 9.21 -27.64
CA GLY A 168 16.00 9.94 -27.86
C GLY A 168 16.40 10.90 -26.73
N GLU A 169 15.55 11.10 -25.72
CA GLU A 169 15.89 11.89 -24.54
C GLU A 169 16.58 11.05 -23.47
N ASP A 170 17.29 11.71 -22.54
CA ASP A 170 17.79 11.02 -21.35
C ASP A 170 16.64 10.57 -20.43
N TRP A 171 16.89 9.57 -19.59
CA TRP A 171 15.87 9.00 -18.68
C TRP A 171 15.58 9.88 -17.45
N GLY A 172 16.06 11.13 -17.44
CA GLY A 172 15.83 12.09 -16.38
C GLY A 172 14.35 12.23 -16.03
N GLY A 173 14.05 12.20 -14.74
CA GLY A 173 12.68 12.26 -14.22
C GLY A 173 11.92 10.93 -14.25
N TYR A 174 12.57 9.81 -14.62
CA TYR A 174 12.03 8.46 -14.55
C TYR A 174 12.95 7.52 -13.76
N GLU A 175 12.36 6.75 -12.85
CA GLU A 175 13.04 5.87 -11.90
C GLU A 175 12.60 4.43 -12.11
N SER A 176 13.56 3.51 -12.26
CA SER A 176 13.30 2.07 -12.18
C SER A 176 13.18 1.69 -10.71
N THR A 177 11.94 1.55 -10.24
CA THR A 177 11.63 1.45 -8.81
C THR A 177 11.45 0.01 -8.38
N HIS A 178 12.16 -0.41 -7.32
CA HIS A 178 11.93 -1.70 -6.69
C HIS A 178 10.64 -1.71 -5.87
N ILE A 179 9.80 -2.73 -6.06
CA ILE A 179 8.55 -2.94 -5.30
C ILE A 179 8.89 -3.41 -3.89
N TRP A 180 9.63 -4.53 -3.79
CA TRP A 180 10.28 -4.97 -2.57
C TRP A 180 11.63 -4.29 -2.42
N PRO A 181 11.91 -3.63 -1.28
CA PRO A 181 13.15 -2.90 -1.09
C PRO A 181 14.37 -3.82 -0.99
N LEU A 182 15.42 -3.51 -1.75
CA LEU A 182 16.73 -4.19 -1.65
C LEU A 182 17.31 -4.12 -0.24
N ALA A 183 17.06 -3.02 0.47
CA ALA A 183 17.47 -2.85 1.87
C ALA A 183 16.87 -3.88 2.84
N ARG A 184 15.92 -4.71 2.39
CA ARG A 184 15.29 -5.79 3.16
C ARG A 184 15.59 -7.16 2.58
N GLU A 185 16.71 -7.30 1.88
CA GLU A 185 17.20 -8.57 1.35
C GLU A 185 17.42 -9.61 2.46
N GLY A 186 17.91 -9.20 3.64
CA GLY A 186 18.02 -10.11 4.78
C GLY A 186 16.67 -10.75 5.18
N THR A 187 15.60 -9.94 5.22
CA THR A 187 14.23 -10.43 5.47
C THR A 187 13.73 -11.31 4.32
N TRP A 188 14.04 -10.94 3.08
CA TRP A 188 13.71 -11.74 1.90
C TRP A 188 14.36 -13.13 1.98
N ASN A 189 15.65 -13.21 2.24
CA ASN A 189 16.41 -14.46 2.35
C ASN A 189 15.94 -15.33 3.53
N ALA A 190 15.55 -14.70 4.65
CA ALA A 190 15.03 -15.40 5.81
C ALA A 190 13.59 -15.92 5.64
N THR A 191 12.89 -15.58 4.54
CA THR A 191 11.48 -15.95 4.33
C THR A 191 11.28 -16.71 3.02
N PRO A 192 11.58 -18.03 2.97
CA PRO A 192 11.55 -18.83 1.75
C PRO A 192 10.20 -18.83 1.02
N GLN A 193 9.10 -18.60 1.73
CA GLN A 193 7.75 -18.56 1.14
C GLN A 193 7.56 -17.36 0.18
N LEU A 194 8.39 -16.31 0.30
CA LEU A 194 8.32 -15.14 -0.58
C LEU A 194 9.06 -15.36 -1.90
N HIS A 195 10.02 -16.30 -1.96
CA HIS A 195 10.87 -16.50 -3.13
C HIS A 195 10.06 -16.91 -4.37
N GLY A 196 8.96 -17.63 -4.17
CA GLY A 196 8.03 -17.98 -5.24
C GLY A 196 7.30 -16.80 -5.87
N TRP A 197 7.43 -15.59 -5.33
CA TRP A 197 6.87 -14.38 -5.94
C TRP A 197 7.71 -13.88 -7.12
N ILE A 198 8.98 -14.29 -7.23
CA ILE A 198 9.82 -14.01 -8.39
C ILE A 198 10.04 -15.32 -9.15
N THR A 199 9.37 -15.45 -10.30
CA THR A 199 9.43 -16.64 -11.16
C THR A 199 10.46 -16.51 -12.28
N ASP A 200 11.12 -15.36 -12.40
CA ASP A 200 12.21 -15.12 -13.33
C ASP A 200 13.35 -16.11 -13.08
N THR A 201 13.72 -16.86 -14.12
CA THR A 201 14.78 -17.88 -14.07
C THR A 201 16.09 -17.41 -14.67
N ALA A 202 16.26 -16.11 -14.92
CA ALA A 202 17.53 -15.57 -15.43
C ALA A 202 18.71 -15.93 -14.48
N PRO A 203 19.93 -16.06 -15.01
CA PRO A 203 21.10 -16.40 -14.21
C PRO A 203 21.37 -15.38 -13.08
N ALA A 204 22.02 -15.83 -12.00
CA ALA A 204 22.41 -14.94 -10.88
C ALA A 204 23.29 -13.75 -11.34
N ALA A 205 24.11 -13.94 -12.38
CA ALA A 205 24.89 -12.85 -12.98
C ALA A 205 24.03 -11.73 -13.59
N GLU A 206 22.73 -11.97 -13.82
CA GLU A 206 21.78 -11.00 -14.36
C GLU A 206 20.82 -10.41 -13.33
N ILE A 207 20.42 -11.19 -12.31
CA ILE A 207 19.37 -10.80 -11.36
C ILE A 207 19.78 -10.93 -9.88
N GLY A 208 21.04 -11.27 -9.60
CA GLY A 208 21.57 -11.52 -8.26
C GLY A 208 21.16 -12.88 -7.69
N GLY A 209 21.84 -13.31 -6.64
CA GLY A 209 21.50 -14.57 -5.95
C GLY A 209 20.10 -14.55 -5.33
N SER A 210 19.68 -13.40 -4.81
CA SER A 210 18.34 -13.19 -4.23
C SER A 210 17.22 -13.02 -5.26
N ARG A 211 17.57 -12.81 -6.54
CA ARG A 211 16.67 -12.47 -7.65
C ARG A 211 15.97 -11.12 -7.54
N LEU A 212 16.29 -10.31 -6.53
CA LEU A 212 15.62 -9.03 -6.29
C LEU A 212 15.86 -7.99 -7.40
N PHE A 213 16.89 -8.18 -8.23
CA PHE A 213 17.15 -7.39 -9.45
C PHE A 213 16.39 -7.90 -10.69
N SER A 214 15.46 -8.83 -10.52
CA SER A 214 14.53 -9.20 -11.59
C SER A 214 13.59 -8.02 -11.93
N PRO A 215 13.29 -7.78 -13.21
CA PRO A 215 12.26 -6.81 -13.61
C PRO A 215 10.89 -7.12 -12.99
N GLN A 216 10.61 -8.35 -12.55
CA GLN A 216 9.36 -8.67 -11.83
C GLN A 216 9.21 -7.88 -10.51
N ASN A 217 10.32 -7.47 -9.91
CA ASN A 217 10.39 -6.60 -8.73
C ASN A 217 10.47 -5.12 -9.09
N GLY A 218 10.38 -4.75 -10.37
CA GLY A 218 10.60 -3.39 -10.84
C GLY A 218 9.39 -2.77 -11.52
N ILE A 219 9.22 -1.46 -11.36
CA ILE A 219 8.24 -0.64 -12.09
C ILE A 219 8.89 0.69 -12.46
N LEU A 220 8.78 1.10 -13.72
CA LEU A 220 9.18 2.43 -14.16
C LEU A 220 8.13 3.47 -13.77
N MET A 221 8.54 4.52 -13.07
CA MET A 221 7.64 5.62 -12.70
C MET A 221 8.37 6.96 -12.73
N LYS A 222 7.61 8.06 -12.73
CA LYS A 222 8.21 9.38 -12.61
C LYS A 222 8.87 9.55 -11.23
N SER A 223 9.96 10.31 -11.15
CA SER A 223 10.72 10.49 -9.90
C SER A 223 9.90 11.10 -8.75
N ASP A 224 8.92 11.96 -9.06
CA ASP A 224 7.99 12.51 -8.07
C ASP A 224 7.04 11.45 -7.51
N LEU A 225 6.65 10.45 -8.31
CA LEU A 225 5.84 9.31 -7.87
C LEU A 225 6.68 8.25 -7.16
N HIS A 226 7.95 8.09 -7.54
CA HIS A 226 8.89 7.16 -6.89
C HIS A 226 9.00 7.41 -5.39
N THR A 227 9.26 8.65 -5.00
CA THR A 227 9.37 9.05 -3.59
C THR A 227 8.09 8.71 -2.82
N ARG A 228 6.92 9.07 -3.39
CA ARG A 228 5.60 8.78 -2.82
C ARG A 228 5.30 7.27 -2.73
N PHE A 229 5.76 6.47 -3.70
CA PHE A 229 5.57 5.03 -3.71
C PHE A 229 6.36 4.34 -2.60
N ILE A 230 7.66 4.68 -2.46
CA ILE A 230 8.52 4.12 -1.41
C ILE A 230 7.96 4.39 -0.02
N VAL A 231 7.47 5.61 0.24
CA VAL A 231 6.88 5.96 1.55
C VAL A 231 5.44 5.48 1.71
N TYR A 232 4.97 4.63 0.79
CA TYR A 232 3.63 4.05 0.74
C TYR A 232 2.47 5.06 0.72
N LYS A 233 2.65 6.26 0.15
CA LYS A 233 1.54 7.22 -0.03
C LYS A 233 0.51 6.71 -1.03
N PHE A 234 0.90 5.82 -1.93
CA PHE A 234 -0.02 5.06 -2.76
C PHE A 234 0.49 3.64 -2.98
N SER A 235 -0.38 2.77 -3.47
CA SER A 235 -0.01 1.43 -3.90
C SER A 235 -0.94 0.93 -5.00
N ILE A 236 -0.58 -0.18 -5.65
CA ILE A 236 -1.36 -0.86 -6.68
C ILE A 236 -1.96 -2.13 -6.06
N ASN A 237 -3.27 -2.34 -6.22
CA ASN A 237 -3.93 -3.56 -5.76
C ASN A 237 -4.13 -4.54 -6.93
N PRO A 238 -3.37 -5.66 -7.01
CA PRO A 238 -3.56 -6.65 -8.07
C PRO A 238 -4.93 -7.33 -7.99
N ASP A 239 -5.50 -7.46 -6.79
CA ASP A 239 -6.80 -8.11 -6.56
C ASP A 239 -8.01 -7.23 -6.90
N ASP A 240 -7.76 -6.00 -7.35
CA ASP A 240 -8.78 -5.06 -7.82
C ASP A 240 -8.46 -4.55 -9.24
N GLY A 241 -7.93 -5.46 -10.06
CA GLY A 241 -7.53 -5.20 -11.44
C GLY A 241 -6.40 -4.17 -11.55
N TYR A 242 -5.43 -4.23 -10.65
CA TYR A 242 -4.25 -3.36 -10.65
C TYR A 242 -4.58 -1.88 -10.48
N LYS A 243 -5.64 -1.57 -9.72
CA LYS A 243 -6.06 -0.19 -9.45
C LYS A 243 -5.14 0.46 -8.41
N VAL A 244 -4.82 1.73 -8.64
CA VAL A 244 -4.03 2.57 -7.74
C VAL A 244 -4.92 3.09 -6.60
N THR A 245 -4.47 2.90 -5.37
CA THR A 245 -5.06 3.50 -4.16
C THR A 245 -4.10 4.53 -3.58
N TYR A 246 -4.54 5.78 -3.47
CA TYR A 246 -3.77 6.89 -2.93
C TYR A 246 -4.26 7.28 -1.52
N PHE A 247 -3.40 7.20 -0.52
CA PHE A 247 -3.71 7.35 0.89
C PHE A 247 -3.38 8.76 1.39
N GLY A 248 -3.91 9.78 0.73
CA GLY A 248 -3.52 11.16 0.99
C GLY A 248 -4.28 12.16 0.14
N GLN A 249 -3.77 13.38 0.08
CA GLN A 249 -4.24 14.36 -0.88
C GLN A 249 -3.68 13.98 -2.26
N ASP A 250 -4.55 13.40 -3.08
CA ASP A 250 -4.22 12.90 -4.42
C ASP A 250 -4.24 14.06 -5.44
N VAL A 251 -3.25 14.95 -5.33
CA VAL A 251 -3.11 16.17 -6.15
C VAL A 251 -2.88 15.80 -7.61
N GLU A 252 -2.08 14.76 -7.86
CA GLU A 252 -1.73 14.24 -9.18
C GLU A 252 -2.86 13.42 -9.82
N ARG A 253 -3.94 13.17 -9.08
CA ARG A 253 -5.14 12.43 -9.52
C ARG A 253 -4.78 11.08 -10.12
N ILE A 254 -3.94 10.33 -9.41
CA ILE A 254 -3.51 8.99 -9.80
C ILE A 254 -4.37 7.90 -9.16
N GLY A 255 -5.05 8.19 -8.05
CA GLY A 255 -6.00 7.29 -7.42
C GLY A 255 -7.14 6.93 -8.36
N GLY A 256 -7.37 5.62 -8.53
CA GLY A 256 -8.33 5.05 -9.46
C GLY A 256 -7.77 4.71 -10.84
N ARG A 257 -6.57 5.18 -11.19
CA ARG A 257 -5.86 4.72 -12.40
C ARG A 257 -5.48 3.25 -12.25
N ARG A 258 -5.15 2.60 -13.37
CA ARG A 258 -4.66 1.21 -13.40
C ARG A 258 -3.21 1.19 -13.84
N LEU A 259 -2.46 0.21 -13.33
CA LEU A 259 -1.11 -0.07 -13.81
C LEU A 259 -1.14 -0.31 -15.32
N GLN A 260 -0.18 0.28 -16.04
CA GLN A 260 -0.14 0.15 -17.51
C GLN A 260 0.11 -1.30 -17.95
N ARG A 261 -0.39 -1.64 -19.14
CA ARG A 261 -0.37 -3.00 -19.66
C ARG A 261 1.05 -3.54 -19.90
N ASN A 262 2.00 -2.69 -20.25
CA ASN A 262 3.39 -3.09 -20.51
C ASN A 262 4.01 -3.87 -19.33
N ALA A 263 3.70 -3.46 -18.10
CA ALA A 263 4.13 -4.13 -16.88
C ALA A 263 3.40 -5.47 -16.60
N LEU A 264 2.22 -5.69 -17.21
CA LEU A 264 1.32 -6.82 -16.94
C LEU A 264 1.31 -7.88 -18.04
N ASP A 265 1.61 -7.49 -19.27
CA ASP A 265 1.59 -8.33 -20.47
C ASP A 265 2.80 -7.99 -21.36
N PRO A 266 4.04 -8.16 -20.85
CA PRO A 266 5.25 -7.89 -21.61
C PRO A 266 5.53 -8.98 -22.65
N ALA A 267 6.32 -8.65 -23.67
CA ALA A 267 6.74 -9.59 -24.71
C ALA A 267 7.47 -10.82 -24.15
N ASN A 268 8.27 -10.64 -23.09
CA ASN A 268 8.80 -11.74 -22.29
C ASN A 268 7.92 -11.92 -21.03
N PRO A 269 7.10 -12.98 -20.94
CA PRO A 269 6.25 -13.22 -19.77
C PRO A 269 7.02 -13.30 -18.44
N GLN A 270 8.31 -13.68 -18.47
CA GLN A 270 9.16 -13.69 -17.28
C GLN A 270 9.45 -12.30 -16.72
N HIS A 271 9.23 -11.23 -17.48
CA HIS A 271 9.46 -9.86 -17.01
C HIS A 271 8.21 -9.21 -16.41
N ARG A 272 7.07 -9.90 -16.38
CA ARG A 272 5.83 -9.36 -15.83
C ARG A 272 6.00 -9.00 -14.35
N VAL A 273 5.48 -7.85 -13.94
CA VAL A 273 5.46 -7.45 -12.53
C VAL A 273 4.79 -8.53 -11.67
N SER A 274 5.39 -8.83 -10.52
CA SER A 274 4.88 -9.84 -9.60
C SER A 274 3.64 -9.37 -8.83
N ASP A 275 2.57 -10.15 -8.90
CA ASP A 275 1.36 -9.93 -8.10
C ASP A 275 1.64 -10.11 -6.60
N GLY A 276 2.55 -11.01 -6.23
CA GLY A 276 2.96 -11.23 -4.84
C GLY A 276 3.60 -9.98 -4.24
N LEU A 277 4.53 -9.38 -4.98
CA LEU A 277 5.21 -8.15 -4.56
C LEU A 277 4.26 -6.95 -4.51
N LEU A 278 3.37 -6.81 -5.49
CA LEU A 278 2.33 -5.77 -5.48
C LEU A 278 1.38 -5.92 -4.29
N ARG A 279 0.91 -7.14 -4.02
CA ARG A 279 0.03 -7.43 -2.87
C ARG A 279 0.72 -7.16 -1.55
N TRP A 280 1.99 -7.50 -1.43
CA TRP A 280 2.80 -7.13 -0.27
C TRP A 280 2.88 -5.61 -0.10
N HIS A 281 3.24 -4.87 -1.15
CA HIS A 281 3.37 -3.41 -1.11
C HIS A 281 2.02 -2.74 -0.76
N PHE A 282 0.92 -3.24 -1.32
CA PHE A 282 -0.43 -2.82 -0.96
C PHE A 282 -0.74 -3.05 0.52
N ARG A 283 -0.39 -4.21 1.08
CA ARG A 283 -0.53 -4.48 2.51
C ARG A 283 0.25 -3.49 3.36
N GLN A 284 1.50 -3.19 3.01
CA GLN A 284 2.32 -2.21 3.72
C GLN A 284 1.71 -0.80 3.69
N ALA A 285 1.20 -0.38 2.53
CA ALA A 285 0.53 0.92 2.39
C ALA A 285 -0.76 1.02 3.22
N VAL A 286 -1.55 -0.05 3.26
CA VAL A 286 -2.75 -0.13 4.09
C VAL A 286 -2.38 -0.09 5.58
N LEU A 287 -1.41 -0.87 6.02
CA LEU A 287 -0.94 -0.87 7.41
C LEU A 287 -0.47 0.52 7.85
N LYS A 288 0.36 1.19 7.02
CA LYS A 288 0.89 2.52 7.34
C LYS A 288 -0.20 3.57 7.40
N ASN A 289 -1.08 3.60 6.41
CA ASN A 289 -1.98 4.73 6.24
C ASN A 289 -3.35 4.54 6.87
N MET A 290 -3.74 3.29 7.19
CA MET A 290 -5.06 3.00 7.72
C MET A 290 -5.13 2.68 9.20
N LYS A 291 -4.13 1.99 9.72
CA LYS A 291 -4.18 1.44 11.07
C LYS A 291 -4.15 2.56 12.13
N GLY A 292 -5.00 2.43 13.15
CA GLY A 292 -5.03 3.27 14.34
C GLY A 292 -5.07 4.77 14.09
N VAL A 293 -4.76 5.56 15.11
CA VAL A 293 -4.28 6.93 14.85
C VAL A 293 -2.94 6.77 14.11
N PRO A 294 -2.64 7.55 13.06
CA PRO A 294 -1.38 7.42 12.35
C PRO A 294 -0.25 7.36 13.38
N ASP A 295 0.45 6.23 13.43
CA ASP A 295 1.74 6.20 14.10
C ASP A 295 2.52 7.36 13.50
N VAL A 296 3.18 8.16 14.34
CA VAL A 296 4.18 9.11 13.86
C VAL A 296 5.28 8.23 13.30
N TRP A 297 5.14 7.87 12.02
CA TRP A 297 6.20 7.24 11.30
C TRP A 297 7.40 8.13 11.50
N PRO A 298 8.54 7.57 11.92
CA PRO A 298 9.73 8.35 12.13
C PRO A 298 9.94 9.19 10.88
N ASP A 299 9.95 10.51 11.04
CA ASP A 299 10.16 11.41 9.92
C ASP A 299 11.60 11.19 9.47
N TRP A 300 11.78 10.39 8.42
CA TRP A 300 13.06 10.20 7.77
C TRP A 300 13.30 11.25 6.69
N GLU A 301 12.30 12.09 6.40
CA GLU A 301 12.40 13.24 5.50
C GLU A 301 12.98 14.45 6.26
N PHE A 302 14.28 14.39 6.57
CA PHE A 302 15.02 15.59 6.94
C PHE A 302 15.76 16.12 5.71
N ASP A 303 15.52 17.39 5.38
CA ASP A 303 16.34 18.13 4.45
C ASP A 303 17.81 18.03 4.88
N LEU A 304 18.67 17.58 3.96
CA LEU A 304 20.13 17.55 4.13
C LEU A 304 20.66 19.01 4.13
N ALA A 305 20.36 19.78 5.18
CA ALA A 305 20.74 21.19 5.33
C ALA A 305 22.24 21.33 5.69
N GLY A 306 23.12 20.66 4.94
CA GLY A 306 24.57 20.66 5.14
C GLY A 306 25.09 19.69 6.21
N GLU A 307 24.21 18.96 6.91
CA GLU A 307 24.59 17.89 7.84
C GLU A 307 24.95 16.60 7.07
N SER A 308 25.92 15.83 7.59
CA SER A 308 26.24 14.52 6.99
C SER A 308 25.09 13.53 7.25
N LEU A 309 24.85 12.61 6.30
CA LEU A 309 23.82 11.57 6.46
C LEU A 309 23.96 10.79 7.78
N LEU A 310 25.19 10.54 8.21
CA LEU A 310 25.46 9.81 9.46
C LEU A 310 24.99 10.58 10.70
N GLU A 311 25.15 11.91 10.71
CA GLU A 311 24.67 12.78 11.79
C GLU A 311 23.15 12.83 11.84
N ILE A 312 22.51 12.89 10.67
CA ILE A 312 21.06 12.87 10.52
C ILE A 312 20.47 11.55 11.02
N ILE A 313 21.07 10.42 10.63
CA ILE A 313 20.63 9.09 11.09
C ILE A 313 20.77 9.00 12.61
N LYS A 314 21.91 9.43 13.19
CA LYS A 314 22.14 9.37 14.64
C LYS A 314 21.17 10.22 15.46
N ARG A 315 20.75 11.38 14.94
CA ARG A 315 19.79 12.27 15.63
C ARG A 315 18.34 11.85 15.43
N GLY A 316 18.06 11.11 14.35
CA GLY A 316 16.72 10.68 13.98
C GLY A 316 16.20 9.52 14.83
N PRO A 317 14.87 9.36 14.92
CA PRO A 317 14.26 8.15 15.49
C PRO A 317 14.65 6.90 14.68
N ASP A 318 14.72 5.76 15.38
CA ASP A 318 15.07 4.44 14.82
C ASP A 318 16.42 4.44 14.07
N ALA A 319 17.41 5.14 14.61
CA ALA A 319 18.73 5.35 14.01
C ALA A 319 19.43 4.06 13.58
N GLU A 320 19.33 2.99 14.35
CA GLU A 320 19.92 1.68 14.03
C GLU A 320 19.28 1.08 12.77
N GLU A 321 17.94 0.97 12.76
CA GLU A 321 17.20 0.45 11.60
C GLU A 321 17.42 1.33 10.36
N ARG A 322 17.42 2.66 10.52
CA ARG A 322 17.68 3.59 9.42
C ARG A 322 19.12 3.44 8.89
N MET A 323 20.11 3.25 9.77
CA MET A 323 21.49 3.03 9.38
C MET A 323 21.64 1.75 8.55
N GLU A 324 21.05 0.64 9.01
CA GLU A 324 21.06 -0.61 8.28
C GLU A 324 20.42 -0.45 6.89
N LEU A 325 19.25 0.18 6.82
CA LEU A 325 18.56 0.40 5.54
C LEU A 325 19.35 1.26 4.55
N GLU A 326 19.99 2.32 5.04
CA GLU A 326 20.84 3.20 4.21
C GLU A 326 22.11 2.48 3.75
N LEU A 327 22.76 1.70 4.63
CA LEU A 327 23.95 0.91 4.29
C LEU A 327 23.62 -0.18 3.26
N PHE A 328 22.60 -1.00 3.51
CA PHE A 328 22.19 -2.06 2.58
C PHE A 328 21.70 -1.48 1.25
N GLY A 329 20.92 -0.40 1.28
CA GLY A 329 20.48 0.27 0.04
C GLY A 329 21.64 0.73 -0.84
N ARG A 330 22.75 1.20 -0.23
CA ARG A 330 23.94 1.68 -0.94
C ARG A 330 24.90 0.56 -1.36
N LEU A 331 24.89 -0.58 -0.65
CA LEU A 331 25.82 -1.69 -0.84
C LEU A 331 25.25 -2.88 -1.62
N ALA A 332 23.93 -3.01 -1.75
CA ALA A 332 23.27 -4.16 -2.40
C ALA A 332 23.67 -4.40 -3.88
N GLY A 333 24.37 -3.45 -4.51
CA GLY A 333 24.84 -3.56 -5.89
C GLY A 333 26.24 -4.13 -6.10
N TRP A 334 26.98 -4.43 -5.03
CA TRP A 334 28.40 -4.78 -5.08
C TRP A 334 28.64 -6.30 -4.96
N GLU A 335 27.67 -7.16 -5.32
CA GLU A 335 27.97 -8.57 -5.54
C GLU A 335 28.94 -8.67 -6.73
N GLU A 336 30.24 -8.80 -6.43
CA GLU A 336 31.23 -9.22 -7.43
C GLU A 336 30.79 -10.60 -7.91
N VAL A 337 30.49 -10.70 -9.21
CA VAL A 337 30.36 -12.00 -9.87
C VAL A 337 31.74 -12.64 -9.80
N SER A 338 31.98 -13.44 -8.75
CA SER A 338 33.16 -14.28 -8.69
C SER A 338 33.05 -15.24 -9.87
N ASN A 339 33.86 -14.99 -10.89
CA ASN A 339 34.11 -15.96 -11.94
C ASN A 339 34.81 -17.15 -11.30
N GLU A 340 34.04 -18.12 -10.80
CA GLU A 340 34.58 -19.44 -10.52
C GLU A 340 34.92 -20.10 -11.87
N THR A 341 36.23 -20.10 -12.17
CA THR A 341 36.88 -20.80 -13.28
C THR A 341 36.82 -22.31 -13.14
#